data_AF-A0A3N2MQK8-F1
#
_entry.id   AF-A0A3N2MQK8-F1
#
_cell.length_a   1.000
_cell.length_b   1.000
_cell.length_c   1.000
_cell.angle_alpha   90.00
_cell.angle_beta   90.00
_cell.angle_gamma   90.00
#
_symmetry.space_group_name_H-M   'P 1'
#
loop_
_entity.id
_entity.type
_entity.pdbx_description
1 polymer ?
#
loop_
_entity_poly.entity_id
_entity_poly.type
_entity_poly.pdbx_seq_one_letter_code
_entity_poly.pdbx_strand_id
1 'polypeptide(L)'
;SQSGILGELAAWLNDTFHEVYIINGIIGVLSSIVDNVPLVAACMNMYPVMTEATAAVSADPPYALLFVEDGLFWHLLTFCAGVGGSFLIIGSAAGVVAMGIEKISFTWYLKRITWMALAGYVAGISAIALIEFLKAM
;
A
#
# COMPACT_ATOMS: atom_id res chain seq x y z
N SER A 1 14.24 16.96 -0.24
CA SER A 1 14.49 15.54 0.07
C SER A 1 13.32 14.73 -0.49
N GLN A 2 13.55 13.56 -1.09
CA GLN A 2 12.44 12.72 -1.62
C GLN A 2 11.38 12.39 -0.55
N SER A 3 11.78 12.40 0.73
CA SER A 3 10.91 12.27 1.90
C SER A 3 9.87 13.41 2.06
N GLY A 4 10.12 14.63 1.55
CA GLY A 4 9.19 15.76 1.69
C GLY A 4 7.95 15.64 0.80
N ILE A 5 8.13 15.27 -0.46
CA ILE A 5 7.03 15.15 -1.43
C ILE A 5 6.10 13.97 -1.08
N LEU A 6 6.68 12.86 -0.64
CA LEU A 6 5.91 11.71 -0.16
C LEU A 6 5.15 12.06 1.13
N GLY A 7 5.78 12.82 2.02
CA GLY A 7 5.17 13.39 3.23
C GLY A 7 3.95 14.27 2.92
N GLU A 8 4.08 15.19 1.97
CA GLU A 8 2.98 16.07 1.55
C GLU A 8 1.86 15.29 0.85
N LEU A 9 2.22 14.33 -0.01
CA LEU A 9 1.23 13.52 -0.72
C LEU A 9 0.38 12.70 0.24
N ALA A 10 0.97 12.01 1.22
CA ALA A 10 0.17 11.21 2.12
C ALA A 10 -0.53 12.02 3.22
N ALA A 11 -0.04 13.21 3.60
CA ALA A 11 -0.84 14.17 4.36
C ALA A 11 -2.10 14.58 3.57
N TRP A 12 -1.95 14.91 2.28
CA TRP A 12 -3.08 15.23 1.40
C TRP A 12 -4.05 14.05 1.24
N LEU A 13 -3.54 12.81 1.11
CA LEU A 13 -4.38 11.60 1.03
C LEU A 13 -5.18 11.39 2.32
N ASN A 14 -4.57 11.57 3.49
CA ASN A 14 -5.24 11.40 4.78
C ASN A 14 -6.33 12.46 5.00
N ASP A 15 -6.06 13.71 4.65
CA ASP A 15 -7.02 14.82 4.79
C ASP A 15 -8.17 14.73 3.78
N THR A 16 -7.92 14.16 2.59
CA THR A 16 -8.93 14.08 1.52
C THR A 16 -9.84 12.86 1.64
N PHE A 17 -9.29 11.69 1.97
CA PHE A 17 -10.05 10.44 1.90
C PHE A 17 -10.47 9.90 3.27
N HIS A 18 -9.65 10.07 4.32
CA HIS A 18 -9.90 9.53 5.66
C HIS A 18 -10.34 8.05 5.68
N GLU A 19 -9.80 7.25 4.75
CA GLU A 19 -10.25 5.88 4.47
C GLU A 19 -9.04 5.01 4.11
N VAL A 20 -8.79 3.97 4.91
CA VAL A 20 -7.54 3.20 4.86
C VAL A 20 -7.41 2.32 3.61
N TYR A 21 -8.51 1.88 2.99
CA TYR A 21 -8.46 1.15 1.72
C TYR A 21 -8.06 2.07 0.58
N ILE A 22 -8.59 3.30 0.54
CA ILE A 22 -8.23 4.26 -0.51
C ILE A 22 -6.78 4.70 -0.37
N ILE A 23 -6.36 5.07 0.85
CA ILE A 23 -4.98 5.52 1.13
C ILE A 23 -3.98 4.42 0.74
N ASN A 24 -4.16 3.19 1.25
CA ASN A 24 -3.25 2.08 0.95
C ASN A 24 -3.35 1.62 -0.51
N GLY A 25 -4.54 1.71 -1.11
CA GLY A 25 -4.76 1.46 -2.54
C GLY A 25 -3.88 2.35 -3.41
N ILE A 26 -3.88 3.66 -3.13
CA ILE A 26 -3.07 4.63 -3.86
C ILE A 26 -1.58 4.41 -3.59
N ILE A 27 -1.19 4.20 -2.34
CA ILE A 27 0.20 3.89 -1.97
C ILE A 27 0.70 2.65 -2.72
N GLY A 28 -0.10 1.58 -2.81
CA GLY A 28 0.29 0.40 -3.57
C GLY A 28 0.50 0.67 -5.06
N VAL A 29 -0.37 1.46 -5.69
CA VAL A 29 -0.15 1.89 -7.09
C VAL A 29 1.16 2.67 -7.23
N LEU A 30 1.46 3.58 -6.31
CA LEU A 30 2.72 4.33 -6.31
C LEU A 30 3.95 3.43 -6.12
N SER A 31 3.79 2.32 -5.40
CA SER A 31 4.85 1.32 -5.24
C SER A 31 5.28 0.65 -6.54
N SER A 32 4.50 0.75 -7.61
CA SER A 32 4.92 0.27 -8.93
C SER A 32 6.06 1.09 -9.56
N ILE A 33 6.29 2.30 -9.04
CA ILE A 33 7.33 3.23 -9.49
C ILE A 33 8.42 3.37 -8.42
N VAL A 34 8.01 3.43 -7.15
CA VAL A 34 8.89 3.55 -5.99
C VAL A 34 9.01 2.17 -5.34
N ASP A 35 10.24 1.65 -5.20
CA ASP A 35 10.46 0.35 -4.56
C ASP A 35 9.74 0.25 -3.21
N ASN A 36 9.25 -0.94 -2.90
CA ASN A 36 8.38 -1.15 -1.73
C ASN A 36 9.08 -0.83 -0.41
N VAL A 37 10.40 -1.05 -0.28
CA VAL A 37 11.16 -0.78 0.95
C VAL A 37 11.17 0.71 1.31
N PRO A 38 11.66 1.64 0.46
CA PRO A 38 11.64 3.07 0.78
C PRO A 38 10.23 3.62 0.92
N LEU A 39 9.24 3.09 0.19
CA LEU A 39 7.85 3.52 0.31
C LEU A 39 7.24 3.15 1.66
N VAL A 40 7.40 1.91 2.10
CA VAL A 40 6.93 1.47 3.43
C VAL A 40 7.65 2.24 4.53
N ALA A 41 8.96 2.46 4.41
CA ALA A 41 9.72 3.28 5.34
C ALA A 41 9.20 4.73 5.41
N ALA A 42 8.81 5.31 4.28
CA ALA A 42 8.17 6.63 4.26
C ALA A 42 6.82 6.59 5.00
N CYS A 43 5.98 5.59 4.74
CA CYS A 43 4.69 5.45 5.42
C CYS A 43 4.83 5.28 6.94
N MET A 44 5.82 4.50 7.40
CA MET A 44 6.12 4.36 8.83
C MET A 44 6.58 5.66 9.49
N ASN A 45 7.24 6.55 8.75
CA ASN A 45 7.60 7.89 9.25
C ASN A 45 6.38 8.84 9.29
N MET A 46 5.39 8.61 8.44
CA MET A 46 4.21 9.47 8.33
C MET A 46 3.08 9.10 9.29
N TYR A 47 2.87 7.79 9.48
CA TYR A 47 1.81 7.26 10.31
C TYR A 47 2.45 6.59 11.54
N PRO A 48 2.50 7.25 12.70
CA PRO A 48 3.04 6.63 13.90
C PRO A 48 2.13 5.48 14.34
N VAL A 49 2.74 4.35 14.71
CA VAL A 49 2.02 3.22 15.31
C VAL A 49 1.39 3.68 16.62
N MET A 50 0.08 3.49 16.74
CA MET A 50 -0.67 3.87 17.94
C MET A 50 -0.72 2.71 18.94
N THR A 51 -0.85 3.03 20.23
CA THR A 51 -1.26 2.06 21.25
C THR A 51 -2.78 2.07 21.37
N GLU A 52 -3.39 0.97 21.82
CA GLU A 52 -4.83 0.91 22.09
C GLU A 52 -5.30 2.03 23.02
N ALA A 53 -4.51 2.32 24.06
CA ALA A 53 -4.81 3.39 25.02
C ALA A 53 -4.82 4.78 24.36
N THR A 54 -3.85 5.07 23.48
CA THR A 54 -3.77 6.35 22.76
C THR A 54 -4.86 6.48 21.68
N ALA A 55 -5.22 5.38 21.03
CA ALA A 55 -6.27 5.36 20.01
C ALA A 55 -7.66 5.60 20.64
N ALA A 56 -7.93 4.99 21.80
CA ALA A 56 -9.20 5.11 22.51
C ALA A 56 -9.53 6.55 22.95
N VAL A 57 -8.52 7.39 23.19
CA VAL A 57 -8.69 8.79 23.62
C VAL A 57 -8.50 9.81 22.48
N SER A 58 -8.36 9.33 21.24
CA SER A 58 -8.20 10.19 20.07
C SER A 58 -9.51 10.87 19.67
N ALA A 59 -9.43 11.84 18.74
CA ALA A 59 -10.60 12.55 18.22
C ALA A 59 -11.55 11.64 17.41
N ASP A 60 -11.02 10.58 16.80
CA ASP A 60 -11.79 9.55 16.07
C ASP A 60 -11.26 8.16 16.46
N PRO A 61 -11.76 7.58 17.58
CA PRO A 61 -11.27 6.28 18.06
C PRO A 61 -11.44 5.13 17.06
N PRO A 62 -12.57 4.96 16.35
CA PRO A 62 -12.70 3.94 15.30
C PRO A 62 -11.61 4.02 14.23
N TYR A 63 -11.28 5.22 13.73
CA TYR A 63 -10.24 5.39 12.72
C TYR A 63 -8.83 5.17 13.31
N ALA A 64 -8.55 5.72 14.49
CA ALA A 64 -7.26 5.59 15.17
C ALA A 64 -6.91 4.13 15.51
N LEU A 65 -7.91 3.32 15.84
CA LEU A 65 -7.73 1.88 16.07
C LEU A 65 -7.23 1.12 14.83
N LEU A 66 -7.37 1.67 13.62
CA LEU A 66 -6.84 1.05 12.41
C LEU A 66 -5.31 1.13 12.33
N PHE A 67 -4.68 2.02 13.10
CA PHE A 67 -3.24 2.31 13.10
C PHE A 67 -2.48 1.68 14.29
N VAL A 68 -3.16 0.89 15.13
CA VAL A 68 -2.48 0.10 16.17
C VAL A 68 -1.63 -1.02 15.56
N GLU A 69 -0.73 -1.61 16.33
CA GLU A 69 0.02 -2.80 15.90
C GLU A 69 -0.96 -3.90 15.42
N ASP A 70 -0.65 -4.55 14.28
CA ASP A 70 -1.55 -5.48 13.58
C ASP A 70 -2.93 -4.90 13.17
N GLY A 71 -3.07 -3.57 13.17
CA GLY A 71 -4.24 -2.87 12.68
C GLY A 71 -4.43 -2.99 11.15
N LEU A 72 -5.67 -2.75 10.70
CA LEU A 72 -6.05 -2.87 9.29
C LEU A 72 -5.17 -2.02 8.36
N PHE A 73 -4.75 -0.82 8.80
CA PHE A 73 -3.87 0.03 8.00
C PHE A 73 -2.57 -0.69 7.63
N TRP A 74 -1.93 -1.36 8.59
CA TRP A 74 -0.64 -2.03 8.38
C TRP A 74 -0.77 -3.31 7.55
N HIS A 75 -1.86 -4.06 7.72
CA HIS A 75 -2.18 -5.21 6.86
C HIS A 75 -2.37 -4.77 5.40
N LEU A 76 -3.16 -3.71 5.19
CA LEU A 76 -3.37 -3.14 3.86
C LEU A 76 -2.08 -2.57 3.29
N LEU A 77 -1.29 -1.83 4.07
CA LEU A 77 -0.01 -1.26 3.60
C LEU A 77 0.94 -2.35 3.13
N THR A 78 1.10 -3.41 3.93
CA THR A 78 2.01 -4.52 3.62
C THR A 78 1.57 -5.25 2.35
N PHE A 79 0.27 -5.54 2.22
CA PHE A 79 -0.26 -6.15 1.00
C PHE A 79 -0.13 -5.22 -0.21
N CYS A 80 -0.59 -3.98 -0.07
CA CYS A 80 -0.68 -3.03 -1.17
C CYS A 80 0.71 -2.61 -1.68
N ALA A 81 1.65 -2.27 -0.80
CA ALA A 81 3.02 -1.96 -1.21
C ALA A 81 3.73 -3.20 -1.77
N GLY A 82 3.51 -4.37 -1.17
CA GLY A 82 4.11 -5.63 -1.63
C GLY A 82 3.65 -6.02 -3.04
N VAL A 83 2.34 -6.04 -3.29
CA VAL A 83 1.76 -6.47 -4.58
C VAL A 83 1.83 -5.34 -5.62
N GLY A 84 1.66 -4.08 -5.20
CA GLY A 84 1.66 -2.92 -6.08
C GLY A 84 2.96 -2.74 -6.87
N GLY A 85 4.10 -3.11 -6.27
CA GLY A 85 5.41 -3.16 -6.95
C GLY A 85 5.45 -4.07 -8.19
N SER A 86 4.47 -4.96 -8.37
CA SER A 86 4.35 -5.84 -9.53
C SER A 86 3.49 -5.26 -10.66
N PHE A 87 2.89 -4.08 -10.52
CA PHE A 87 2.13 -3.50 -11.66
C PHE A 87 3.05 -3.15 -12.82
N LEU A 88 4.25 -2.68 -12.52
CA LEU A 88 5.28 -2.43 -13.51
C LEU A 88 6.46 -3.34 -13.23
N ILE A 89 7.04 -3.91 -14.27
CA ILE A 89 8.23 -4.76 -14.17
C ILE A 89 9.45 -4.05 -13.55
N ILE A 90 9.43 -2.72 -13.45
CA ILE A 90 10.48 -1.93 -12.80
C ILE A 90 10.20 -1.60 -11.34
N GLY A 91 9.01 -1.92 -10.82
CA GLY A 91 8.58 -1.54 -9.48
C GLY A 91 9.21 -2.38 -8.35
N SER A 92 10.05 -3.36 -8.69
CA SER A 92 10.80 -4.16 -7.72
C SER A 92 12.11 -4.66 -8.30
N ALA A 93 13.08 -4.95 -7.41
CA ALA A 93 14.35 -5.57 -7.78
C ALA A 93 14.15 -6.90 -8.54
N ALA A 94 13.17 -7.71 -8.11
CA ALA A 94 12.85 -8.98 -8.77
C ALA A 94 12.39 -8.78 -10.23
N GLY A 95 11.55 -7.76 -10.48
CA GLY A 95 11.10 -7.43 -11.83
C GLY A 95 12.24 -6.96 -12.74
N VAL A 96 13.13 -6.10 -12.24
CA VAL A 96 14.31 -5.63 -12.99
C VAL A 96 15.26 -6.79 -13.32
N VAL A 97 15.45 -7.72 -12.39
CA VAL A 97 16.25 -8.94 -12.62
C VAL A 97 15.59 -9.83 -13.68
N ALA A 98 14.28 -10.07 -13.58
CA ALA A 98 13.53 -10.85 -14.57
C ALA A 98 13.60 -10.22 -15.98
N MET A 99 13.55 -8.90 -16.07
CA MET A 99 13.74 -8.17 -17.33
C MET A 99 15.09 -8.50 -18.00
N GLY A 100 16.15 -8.62 -17.19
CA GLY A 100 17.50 -8.93 -17.66
C GLY A 100 17.67 -10.38 -18.12
N ILE A 101 17.13 -11.33 -17.35
CA ILE A 101 17.26 -12.78 -17.58
C ILE A 101 16.36 -13.23 -18.73
N GLU A 102 15.07 -12.90 -18.67
CA GLU A 102 14.05 -13.36 -19.62
C GLU A 102 13.91 -12.44 -20.85
N LYS A 103 14.70 -11.36 -20.93
CA LYS A 103 14.65 -10.35 -22.00
C LYS A 103 13.24 -9.77 -22.22
N ILE A 104 12.43 -9.72 -21.17
CA ILE A 104 11.09 -9.13 -21.21
C ILE A 104 11.23 -7.63 -21.39
N SER A 105 10.48 -7.02 -22.31
CA SER A 105 10.47 -5.54 -22.43
C SER A 105 9.44 -4.92 -21.49
N PHE A 106 9.72 -3.70 -21.02
CA PHE A 106 8.77 -2.92 -20.21
C PHE A 106 7.39 -2.83 -20.88
N THR A 107 7.34 -2.46 -22.15
CA THR A 107 6.09 -2.31 -22.90
C THR A 107 5.33 -3.62 -23.04
N TRP A 108 6.03 -4.76 -23.21
CA TRP A 108 5.37 -6.06 -23.26
C TRP A 108 4.74 -6.41 -21.91
N TYR A 109 5.47 -6.21 -20.81
CA TYR A 109 4.97 -6.49 -19.48
C TYR A 109 3.77 -5.61 -19.15
N LEU A 110 3.91 -4.31 -19.45
CA LEU A 110 2.84 -3.34 -19.32
C LEU A 110 1.60 -3.84 -20.05
N LYS A 111 1.76 -4.30 -21.31
CA LYS A 111 0.66 -4.74 -22.17
C LYS A 111 0.05 -6.12 -21.86
N ARG A 112 0.64 -6.91 -20.98
CA ARG A 112 0.23 -8.32 -20.79
C ARG A 112 0.02 -8.69 -19.33
N ILE A 113 0.95 -8.28 -18.47
CA ILE A 113 1.02 -8.74 -17.09
C ILE A 113 0.38 -7.73 -16.13
N THR A 114 0.52 -6.43 -16.39
CA THR A 114 0.02 -5.38 -15.49
C THR A 114 -1.45 -5.54 -15.14
N TRP A 115 -2.29 -5.98 -16.08
CA TRP A 115 -3.72 -6.19 -15.82
C TRP A 115 -3.98 -7.39 -14.93
N MET A 116 -3.18 -8.45 -15.07
CA MET A 116 -3.27 -9.62 -14.20
C MET A 116 -2.83 -9.26 -12.78
N ALA A 117 -1.76 -8.46 -12.66
CA ALA A 117 -1.31 -7.92 -11.38
C ALA A 117 -2.37 -7.01 -10.74
N LEU A 118 -2.99 -6.11 -11.52
CA LEU A 118 -4.09 -5.26 -11.07
C LEU A 118 -5.31 -6.09 -10.61
N ALA A 119 -5.68 -7.13 -11.37
CA ALA A 119 -6.78 -8.01 -10.98
C ALA A 119 -6.49 -8.74 -9.66
N GLY A 120 -5.27 -9.28 -9.50
CA GLY A 120 -4.84 -9.90 -8.25
C GLY A 120 -4.81 -8.93 -7.07
N TYR A 121 -4.42 -7.68 -7.32
CA TYR A 121 -4.42 -6.62 -6.33
C TYR A 121 -5.81 -6.25 -5.83
N VAL A 122 -6.75 -6.01 -6.75
CA VAL A 122 -8.15 -5.73 -6.39
C VAL A 122 -8.78 -6.94 -5.68
N ALA A 123 -8.48 -8.16 -6.14
CA ALA A 123 -8.95 -9.38 -5.49
C ALA A 123 -8.42 -9.52 -4.06
N GLY A 124 -7.14 -9.23 -3.82
CA GLY A 124 -6.56 -9.30 -2.48
C GLY A 124 -7.07 -8.22 -1.53
N ILE A 125 -7.25 -6.97 -2.01
CA ILE A 125 -7.94 -5.92 -1.23
C ILE A 125 -9.34 -6.38 -0.85
N SER A 126 -10.09 -6.94 -1.81
CA SER A 126 -11.44 -7.45 -1.58
C SER A 126 -11.47 -8.61 -0.59
N ALA A 127 -10.46 -9.49 -0.63
CA ALA A 127 -10.33 -10.60 0.32
C ALA A 127 -10.04 -10.10 1.73
N ILE A 128 -9.15 -9.11 1.89
CA ILE A 128 -8.90 -8.47 3.19
C ILE A 128 -10.20 -7.81 3.70
N ALA A 129 -10.91 -7.07 2.85
CA ALA A 129 -12.19 -6.46 3.20
C ALA A 129 -13.24 -7.49 3.64
N LEU A 130 -13.31 -8.63 2.95
CA LEU A 130 -14.20 -9.72 3.33
C LEU A 130 -13.81 -10.33 4.68
N ILE A 131 -12.51 -10.55 4.94
CA ILE A 131 -12.04 -11.08 6.21
C ILE A 131 -12.41 -10.14 7.36
N GLU A 132 -12.20 -8.83 7.20
CA GLU A 132 -12.57 -7.84 8.22
C GLU A 132 -14.09 -7.75 8.43
N PHE A 133 -14.87 -7.83 7.34
CA PHE A 133 -16.32 -7.90 7.44
C PHE A 133 -16.78 -9.12 8.24
N LEU A 134 -16.18 -10.29 8.01
CA LEU A 134 -16.51 -11.52 8.73
C LEU A 134 -16.09 -11.48 10.21
N LYS A 135 -15.03 -10.75 10.56
CA LYS A 135 -14.64 -10.53 11.97
C LYS A 135 -15.62 -9.62 12.73
N ALA A 136 -16.32 -8.75 12.01
CA ALA A 136 -17.24 -7.77 12.58
C ALA A 136 -18.66 -8.32 12.79
N MET A 137 -18.99 -9.49 12.23
CA MET A 137 -20.24 -10.23 12.43
C MET A 137 -20.22 -11.04 13.73
#